data_AF-E7QPX3-F1
#
_entry.id   AF-E7QPX3-F1
#
_cell.length_a   1.000
_cell.length_b   1.000
_cell.length_c   1.000
_cell.angle_alpha   90.00
_cell.angle_beta   90.00
_cell.angle_gamma   90.00
#
_symmetry.space_group_name_H-M   'P 1'
#
loop_
_entity.id
_entity.type
_entity.pdbx_description
1 polymer ?
#
loop_
_entity_poly.entity_id
_entity_poly.type
_entity_poly.pdbx_seq_one_letter_code
_entity_poly.pdbx_strand_id
1 'polypeptide(L)' 'MCILLAEAGELRGQKLKTRLESHYDKQLDPKRYYATLDRLVESGHVEKRVEGLYDVFSLTDVGEARLREQFEWMREKVEE' A
#
# COMPACT_ATOMS: atom_id res chain seq x y z
N MET A 1 -2.85 -2.96 0.07
CA MET A 1 -1.91 -1.91 0.53
C MET A 1 -1.83 -0.79 -0.50
N CYS A 2 -1.37 -1.08 -1.73
CA CYS A 2 -1.28 -0.08 -2.81
C CYS A 2 -2.59 0.66 -3.08
N ILE A 3 -3.74 -0.03 -3.08
CA ILE A 3 -5.05 0.61 -3.28
C ILE A 3 -5.39 1.67 -2.21
N LEU A 4 -5.00 1.44 -0.95
CA LEU A 4 -5.22 2.40 0.14
C LEU A 4 -4.27 3.61 0.04
N LEU A 5 -3.08 3.40 -0.53
CA LEU A 5 -2.15 4.47 -0.84
C LEU A 5 -2.65 5.29 -2.04
N ALA A 6 -3.18 4.64 -3.08
CA ALA A 6 -3.80 5.33 -4.21
C ALA A 6 -4.98 6.21 -3.78
N GLU A 7 -5.82 5.72 -2.87
CA GLU A 7 -6.94 6.50 -2.30
C GLU A 7 -6.45 7.71 -1.49
N ALA A 8 -5.42 7.52 -0.67
CA ALA A 8 -4.97 8.51 0.30
C ALA A 8 -3.88 9.48 -0.23
N GLY A 9 -3.24 9.16 -1.36
CA GLY A 9 -2.01 9.77 -1.82
C GLY A 9 -0.80 9.31 -1.01
N GLU A 10 -0.78 9.65 0.27
CA GLU A 10 0.27 9.24 1.21
C GLU A 10 -0.29 8.91 2.59
N LEU A 11 0.35 7.96 3.29
CA LEU A 11 -0.03 7.57 4.64
C LEU A 11 1.19 7.28 5.50
N ARG A 12 1.11 7.67 6.78
CA ARG A 12 2.01 7.12 7.81
C ARG A 12 1.84 5.61 7.89
N GLY A 13 2.93 4.87 8.08
CA GLY A 13 2.93 3.41 8.17
C GLY A 13 1.87 2.88 9.16
N GLN A 14 1.80 3.46 10.35
CA GLN A 14 0.80 3.06 11.35
C GLN A 14 -0.65 3.30 10.89
N LYS A 15 -0.93 4.41 10.17
CA LYS A 15 -2.28 4.73 9.69
C LYS A 15 -2.71 3.77 8.57
N LEU A 16 -1.78 3.41 7.68
CA LEU A 16 -2.01 2.39 6.66
C LEU A 16 -2.27 1.02 7.28
N LYS A 17 -1.50 0.62 8.31
CA LYS A 17 -1.75 -0.61 9.07
C LYS A 17 -3.16 -0.64 9.65
N THR A 18 -3.56 0.41 10.37
CA THR A 18 -4.90 0.49 10.98
C THR A 18 -6.01 0.39 9.93
N ARG A 19 -5.88 1.05 8.77
CA ARG A 19 -6.87 0.92 7.68
C ARG A 19 -7.00 -0.51 7.16
N LEU A 20 -5.87 -1.23 7.00
CA LEU A 20 -5.90 -2.64 6.58
C LEU A 20 -6.54 -3.53 7.63
N GLU A 21 -6.20 -3.33 8.90
CA GLU A 21 -6.77 -4.10 10.01
C GLU A 21 -8.28 -3.91 10.11
N SER A 22 -8.76 -2.68 9.93
CA SER A 22 -10.20 -2.38 9.90
C SER A 22 -10.90 -2.99 8.68
N HIS A 23 -10.28 -2.96 7.49
CA HIS A 23 -10.88 -3.52 6.29
C HIS A 23 -11.04 -5.05 6.36
N TYR A 24 -10.03 -5.74 6.91
CA TYR A 24 -10.03 -7.21 7.01
C TYR A 24 -10.56 -7.73 8.35
N ASP A 25 -11.03 -6.83 9.24
CA ASP A 25 -11.42 -7.13 10.62
C ASP A 25 -10.42 -8.07 11.34
N LYS A 26 -9.13 -7.75 11.21
CA LYS A 26 -8.05 -8.63 11.65
C LYS A 26 -6.81 -7.85 12.05
N GLN A 27 -6.21 -8.22 13.18
CA GLN A 27 -4.91 -7.68 13.57
C GLN A 27 -3.77 -8.25 12.71
N LEU A 28 -2.88 -7.37 12.27
CA LEU A 28 -1.68 -7.68 11.51
C LEU A 28 -0.47 -7.75 12.45
N ASP A 29 0.32 -8.80 12.31
CA ASP A 29 1.64 -8.89 12.95
C ASP A 29 2.52 -7.70 12.48
N PRO A 30 3.02 -6.87 13.40
CA PRO A 30 3.78 -5.67 13.03
C PRO A 30 5.02 -5.97 12.19
N LYS A 31 5.76 -7.05 12.50
CA LYS A 31 7.01 -7.39 11.79
C LYS A 31 6.71 -7.77 10.34
N ARG A 32 5.74 -8.65 10.12
CA ARG A 32 5.30 -9.05 8.76
C ARG A 32 4.73 -7.89 7.97
N TYR A 33 3.98 -7.00 8.64
CA TYR A 33 3.45 -5.79 8.02
C TYR A 33 4.56 -4.89 7.48
N TYR A 34 5.53 -4.50 8.31
CA TYR A 34 6.62 -3.63 7.89
C TYR A 34 7.54 -4.32 6.87
N ALA A 35 7.82 -5.62 7.03
CA ALA A 35 8.57 -6.38 6.02
C ALA A 35 7.85 -6.42 4.65
N THR A 36 6.52 -6.38 4.62
CA THR A 36 5.76 -6.29 3.37
C THR A 36 5.85 -4.89 2.75
N LEU A 37 5.79 -3.83 3.57
CA LEU A 37 6.04 -2.47 3.09
C LEU A 37 7.44 -2.32 2.51
N ASP A 38 8.45 -2.81 3.22
CA ASP A 38 9.84 -2.70 2.79
C ASP A 38 10.04 -3.40 1.44
N ARG A 39 9.43 -4.57 1.21
CA ARG A 39 9.44 -5.24 -0.11
C ARG A 39 8.78 -4.42 -1.21
N LEU A 40 7.70 -3.69 -0.90
CA LEU A 40 7.06 -2.81 -1.88
C LEU A 40 7.95 -1.60 -2.22
N VAL A 41 8.73 -1.13 -1.25
CA VAL A 41 9.75 -0.10 -1.46
C VAL A 41 10.92 -0.63 -2.28
N GLU A 42 11.47 -1.78 -1.91
CA GLU A 42 12.57 -2.43 -2.62
C GLU A 42 12.22 -2.75 -4.08
N SER A 43 10.96 -3.11 -4.34
CA SER A 43 10.47 -3.36 -5.70
C SER A 43 10.07 -2.10 -6.47
N GLY A 44 10.18 -0.91 -5.87
CA GLY A 44 9.94 0.38 -6.51
C GLY A 44 8.46 0.75 -6.71
N HIS A 45 7.53 0.00 -6.12
CA HIS A 45 6.09 0.32 -6.22
C HIS A 45 5.66 1.38 -5.20
N VAL A 46 6.34 1.45 -4.08
CA VAL A 46 6.08 2.40 -2.99
C VAL A 46 7.36 3.17 -2.72
N GLU A 47 7.25 4.45 -2.40
CA GLU A 47 8.36 5.20 -1.83
C GLU A 47 8.15 5.41 -0.33
N LYS A 48 9.26 5.56 0.40
CA LYS A 48 9.27 5.82 1.84
C LYS A 48 10.00 7.14 2.08
N ARG A 49 9.35 8.06 2.79
CA ARG A 49 9.92 9.34 3.23
C ARG A 49 9.84 9.46 4.75
N VAL A 50 10.87 10.03 5.36
CA VAL A 50 10.88 10.33 6.79
C VAL A 50 10.34 11.73 7.01
N GLU A 51 9.25 11.86 7.76
CA GLU A 51 8.65 13.12 8.18
C GLU A 51 8.69 13.23 9.71
N GLY A 52 9.72 13.92 10.21
CA GLY A 52 10.00 14.01 11.64
C GLY A 52 10.31 12.64 12.23
N LEU A 53 9.42 12.13 13.09
CA LEU A 53 9.55 10.82 13.75
C LEU A 53 8.77 9.71 13.03
N TYR A 54 8.14 10.02 11.90
CA TYR A 54 7.22 9.11 11.21
C TYR A 54 7.73 8.75 9.83
N ASP A 55 7.55 7.48 9.48
CA ASP A 55 7.66 7.02 8.12
C ASP A 55 6.33 7.24 7.39
N VAL A 56 6.40 7.96 6.26
CA VAL A 56 5.30 8.21 5.33
C VAL A 56 5.56 7.43 4.04
N PHE A 57 4.50 6.82 3.52
CA PHE A 57 4.54 5.99 2.32
C PHE A 57 3.54 6.51 1.29
N SER A 58 3.95 6.50 0.02
CA SER A 58 3.15 6.88 -1.16
C SER A 58 3.44 5.92 -2.30
N LEU A 59 2.54 5.82 -3.28
CA LEU A 59 2.86 5.12 -4.52
C LEU A 59 3.87 5.92 -5.33
N THR A 60 4.77 5.22 -5.99
CA THR A 60 5.54 5.80 -7.11
C THR A 60 4.66 5.82 -8.36
N ASP A 61 5.07 6.56 -9.39
CA ASP A 61 4.42 6.53 -10.70
C ASP A 61 4.34 5.11 -11.27
N VAL A 62 5.42 4.32 -11.08
CA VAL A 62 5.47 2.91 -11.47
C VAL A 62 4.46 2.09 -10.67
N GLY A 63 4.38 2.31 -9.36
CA GLY A 63 3.41 1.64 -8.49
C GLY A 63 1.96 1.94 -8.86
N GLU A 64 1.66 3.20 -9.21
CA GLU A 64 0.33 3.61 -9.64
C GLU A 64 -0.05 2.98 -10.98
N ALA A 65 0.85 3.00 -11.97
CA ALA A 65 0.61 2.37 -13.26
C ALA A 65 0.34 0.86 -13.10
N ARG A 66 1.15 0.15 -12.31
CA ARG A 66 0.98 -1.29 -12.04
C ARG A 66 -0.30 -1.61 -11.29
N LEU A 67 -0.70 -0.77 -10.33
CA LEU A 67 -1.96 -0.94 -9.63
C LEU A 67 -3.15 -0.82 -10.58
N ARG A 68 -3.12 0.16 -11.50
CA ARG A 68 -4.18 0.34 -12.50
C ARG A 68 -4.26 -0.83 -13.47
N GLU A 69 -3.11 -1.28 -13.99
CA GLU A 69 -3.02 -2.47 -14.85
C GLU A 69 -3.62 -3.71 -14.16
N GLN A 70 -3.25 -3.93 -12.90
CA GLN A 70 -3.79 -5.04 -12.10
C GLN A 70 -5.29 -4.91 -11.87
N PHE A 71 -5.79 -3.70 -11.61
CA PHE A 71 -7.22 -3.46 -11.41
C PHE A 71 -8.03 -3.75 -12.67
N GLU A 72 -7.59 -3.24 -13.83
CA GLU A 72 -8.28 -3.52 -15.10
C GLU A 72 -8.32 -5.03 -15.38
N TRP A 73 -7.20 -5.73 -15.20
CA TRP A 73 -7.17 -7.19 -15.36
C TRP A 73 -8.15 -7.91 -14.42
N MET A 74 -8.24 -7.51 -13.14
CA MET A 74 -9.19 -8.10 -12.19
C MET A 74 -10.64 -7.82 -12.60
N ARG A 75 -10.92 -6.58 -13.00
CA ARG A 75 -12.25 -6.14 -13.42
C ARG A 75 -12.75 -6.95 -14.62
N GLU A 76 -11.90 -7.10 -15.64
CA GLU A 76 -12.19 -7.92 -16.83
C GLU A 76 -12.54 -9.38 -16.49
N LYS A 77 -12.07 -9.92 -15.36
CA LYS A 77 -12.34 -11.30 -14.93
C LYS A 77 -13.55 -11.46 -14.01
N VAL A 78 -14.02 -10.37 -13.42
CA VAL A 78 -15.15 -10.41 -12.46
C VAL A 78 -16.45 -9.93 -13.11
N GLU A 79 -16.38 -9.03 -14.08
CA GLU A 79 -17.56 -8.51 -14.80
C GLU A 79 -18.00 -9.40 -15.99
N GLU A 80 -17.74 -10.72 -15.95
CA GLU A 80 -18.25 -11.71 -16.92
C GLU A 80 -19.78 -11.88 -16.86
#